data_AF-A0A1I9Q595-F1
#
_entry.id   AF-A0A1I9Q595-F1
#
_cell.length_a   1.000
_cell.length_b   1.000
_cell.length_c   1.000
_cell.angle_alpha   90.00
_cell.angle_beta   90.00
_cell.angle_gamma   90.00
#
_symmetry.space_group_name_H-M   'P 1'
#
loop_
_entity.id
_entity.type
_entity.pdbx_description
1 polymer ?
#
loop_
_entity_poly.entity_id
_entity_poly.type
_entity_poly.pdbx_seq_one_letter_code
_entity_poly.pdbx_strand_id
1 'polypeptide(L)'
;DKLKFVNKIAKPMASKKLTKKLLKLAKKASKDKKANMVFGLKAVQRGLRKDERGIVILAGDVNPIDIMCHIPGVCEQKGLPYVYVPSRQDLGQSIGTLRSI
;
A
#
# COMPACT_ATOMS: atom_id res chain seq x y z
N ASP A 1 16.80 -0.46 -10.61
CA ASP A 1 17.48 -0.17 -9.31
C ASP A 1 16.58 -0.31 -8.09
N LYS A 2 15.39 0.32 -8.02
CA LYS A 2 14.48 0.18 -6.85
C LYS A 2 13.99 -1.25 -6.55
N LEU A 3 14.00 -2.14 -7.55
CA LEU A 3 13.64 -3.56 -7.43
C LEU A 3 14.66 -4.39 -6.62
N LYS A 4 15.86 -3.86 -6.32
CA LYS A 4 16.89 -4.60 -5.56
C LYS A 4 16.62 -4.60 -4.05
N PHE A 5 15.84 -3.64 -3.56
CA PHE A 5 15.54 -3.47 -2.13
C PHE A 5 14.15 -4.00 -1.75
N VAL A 6 13.50 -4.71 -2.67
CA VAL A 6 12.17 -5.28 -2.42
C VAL A 6 12.29 -6.62 -1.71
N ASN A 7 11.43 -6.84 -0.73
CA ASN A 7 11.34 -8.07 0.02
C ASN A 7 10.74 -9.20 -0.83
N LYS A 8 11.13 -10.44 -0.52
CA LYS A 8 10.65 -11.66 -1.21
C LYS A 8 9.13 -11.87 -1.11
N ILE A 9 8.47 -11.27 -0.12
CA ILE A 9 7.01 -11.32 0.08
C ILE A 9 6.24 -10.41 -0.87
N ALA A 10 6.91 -9.50 -1.58
CA ALA A 10 6.26 -8.48 -2.41
C ALA A 10 5.73 -9.08 -3.73
N LYS A 11 4.76 -10.00 -3.63
CA LYS A 11 4.04 -10.62 -4.74
C LYS A 11 2.54 -10.41 -4.50
N PRO A 12 1.78 -9.93 -5.49
CA PRO A 12 2.16 -9.51 -6.84
C PRO A 12 2.73 -8.09 -6.89
N MET A 13 3.77 -7.90 -7.70
CA MET A 13 4.44 -6.60 -7.86
C MET A 13 3.89 -5.81 -9.05
N ALA A 14 3.61 -4.53 -8.83
CA ALA A 14 3.14 -3.64 -9.89
C ALA A 14 4.23 -3.40 -10.95
N SER A 15 3.88 -3.56 -12.22
CA SER A 15 4.70 -3.08 -13.34
C SER A 15 4.82 -1.56 -13.32
N LYS A 16 5.92 -1.01 -13.86
CA LYS A 16 6.21 0.43 -13.90
C LYS A 16 5.03 1.29 -14.37
N LYS A 17 4.26 0.82 -15.37
CA LYS A 17 3.07 1.51 -15.88
C LYS A 17 1.95 1.56 -14.83
N LEU A 18 1.71 0.45 -14.15
CA LEU A 18 0.70 0.33 -13.09
C LEU A 18 1.11 1.14 -11.87
N THR A 19 2.38 1.09 -11.46
CA THR A 19 2.90 1.90 -10.35
C THR A 19 2.61 3.38 -10.56
N LYS A 20 2.90 3.94 -11.75
CA LYS A 20 2.59 5.34 -12.04
C LYS A 20 1.09 5.66 -11.95
N LYS A 21 0.22 4.73 -12.38
CA LYS A 21 -1.24 4.90 -12.26
C LYS A 21 -1.67 4.87 -10.78
N LEU A 22 -1.17 3.92 -10.00
CA LEU A 22 -1.46 3.79 -8.56
C LEU A 22 -1.02 5.02 -7.77
N LEU A 23 0.18 5.55 -8.03
CA LEU A 23 0.66 6.78 -7.39
C LEU A 23 -0.21 8.00 -7.76
N LYS A 24 -0.65 8.12 -9.01
CA LYS A 24 -1.61 9.16 -9.43
C LYS A 24 -2.97 9.01 -8.75
N LEU A 25 -3.46 7.77 -8.60
CA LEU A 25 -4.72 7.49 -7.89
C LEU A 25 -4.60 7.85 -6.41
N ALA A 26 -3.53 7.43 -5.73
CA ALA A 26 -3.27 7.79 -4.34
C ALA A 26 -3.22 9.31 -4.14
N LYS A 27 -2.57 10.05 -5.05
CA LYS A 27 -2.52 11.51 -5.01
C LYS A 27 -3.88 12.18 -5.21
N LYS A 28 -4.76 11.61 -6.03
CA LYS A 28 -6.15 12.09 -6.20
C LYS A 28 -6.98 11.79 -4.95
N ALA A 29 -6.94 10.53 -4.49
CA ALA A 29 -7.67 10.06 -3.32
C ALA A 29 -7.26 10.80 -2.03
N SER A 30 -5.99 11.20 -1.91
CA SER A 30 -5.52 12.01 -0.79
C SER A 30 -6.01 13.46 -0.83
N LYS A 31 -6.36 14.00 -2.00
CA LYS A 31 -6.94 15.34 -2.14
C LYS A 31 -8.46 15.32 -1.95
N ASP A 32 -9.09 14.18 -2.16
CA ASP A 32 -10.51 14.01 -1.93
C ASP A 32 -10.82 14.11 -0.42
N LYS A 33 -11.56 15.15 -0.03
CA LYS A 33 -12.03 15.38 1.35
C LYS A 33 -12.96 14.29 1.91
N LYS A 34 -13.38 13.32 1.08
CA LYS A 34 -14.35 12.27 1.45
C LYS A 34 -13.76 11.12 2.29
N ALA A 35 -12.52 11.21 2.79
CA ALA A 35 -11.90 10.21 3.66
C ALA A 35 -11.89 8.77 3.10
N ASN A 36 -11.98 8.61 1.78
CA ASN A 36 -12.00 7.31 1.11
C ASN A 36 -10.62 6.62 1.11
N MET A 37 -9.58 7.30 1.59
CA MET A 37 -8.22 6.78 1.63
C MET A 37 -7.74 6.70 3.08
N VAL A 38 -7.39 5.48 3.48
CA VAL A 38 -6.84 5.18 4.79
C VAL A 38 -5.35 4.85 4.60
N PHE A 39 -4.47 5.44 5.42
CA PHE A 39 -3.03 5.24 5.32
C PHE A 39 -2.42 4.81 6.65
N GLY A 40 -1.35 4.01 6.59
CA GLY A 40 -0.63 3.48 7.74
C GLY A 40 -1.20 2.15 8.26
N LEU A 41 -0.32 1.36 8.86
CA LEU A 41 -0.61 -0.03 9.26
C LEU A 41 -1.82 -0.15 10.19
N LYS A 42 -1.87 0.67 11.26
CA LYS A 42 -2.95 0.63 12.26
C LYS A 42 -4.31 0.97 11.65
N ALA A 43 -4.33 1.92 10.72
CA ALA A 43 -5.56 2.37 10.10
C ALA A 43 -6.06 1.36 9.06
N VAL A 44 -5.15 0.79 8.26
CA VAL A 44 -5.46 -0.32 7.35
C VAL A 44 -6.00 -1.53 8.12
N GLN A 45 -5.38 -1.91 9.25
CA GLN A 45 -5.89 -2.99 10.11
C GLN A 45 -7.28 -2.68 10.67
N ARG A 46 -7.57 -1.42 11.00
CA ARG A 46 -8.91 -1.00 11.44
C ARG A 46 -9.94 -1.12 10.31
N GLY A 47 -9.60 -0.71 9.08
CA GLY A 47 -10.45 -0.87 7.90
C GLY A 47 -10.69 -2.35 7.57
N LEU A 48 -9.64 -3.18 7.64
CA LEU A 48 -9.75 -4.63 7.49
C LEU A 48 -10.71 -5.24 8.52
N ARG A 49 -10.66 -4.83 9.80
CA ARG A 49 -11.61 -5.32 10.82
C ARG A 49 -13.06 -4.90 10.56
N LYS A 50 -13.26 -3.73 9.96
CA LYS A 50 -14.59 -3.22 9.59
C LYS A 50 -15.13 -3.76 8.26
N ASP A 51 -14.34 -4.58 7.58
CA ASP A 51 -14.67 -5.14 6.26
C ASP A 51 -14.92 -4.05 5.19
N GLU A 52 -14.17 -2.96 5.28
CA GLU A 52 -14.20 -1.91 4.26
C GLU A 52 -13.72 -2.47 2.92
N ARG A 53 -14.55 -2.31 1.88
CA ARG A 53 -14.23 -2.75 0.51
C ARG A 53 -13.34 -1.72 -0.17
N GLY A 54 -12.28 -2.19 -0.82
CA GLY A 54 -11.35 -1.31 -1.52
C GLY A 54 -10.13 -2.05 -2.06
N ILE A 55 -9.11 -1.28 -2.42
CA ILE A 55 -7.82 -1.79 -2.89
C ILE A 55 -6.74 -1.48 -1.84
N VAL A 56 -5.89 -2.48 -1.56
CA VAL A 56 -4.77 -2.31 -0.62
C VAL A 56 -3.47 -2.13 -1.42
N ILE A 57 -2.78 -1.02 -1.19
CA ILE A 57 -1.48 -0.75 -1.82
C ILE A 57 -0.40 -0.90 -0.76
N LEU A 58 0.50 -1.85 -0.99
CA LEU A 58 1.59 -2.21 -0.09
C LEU A 58 2.93 -1.77 -0.68
N ALA A 59 3.89 -1.42 0.17
CA ALA A 59 5.25 -1.13 -0.27
C ALA A 59 6.14 -2.39 -0.21
N GLY A 60 7.01 -2.57 -1.19
CA GLY A 60 7.91 -3.73 -1.29
C GLY A 60 9.19 -3.60 -0.46
N ASP A 61 9.58 -2.38 -0.10
CA ASP A 61 10.82 -1.99 0.60
C ASP A 61 10.62 -1.72 2.10
N VAL A 62 9.62 -2.36 2.71
CA VAL A 62 9.31 -2.19 4.14
C VAL A 62 10.28 -3.00 5.00
N ASN A 63 10.97 -2.32 5.91
CA ASN A 63 11.81 -2.95 6.93
C ASN A 63 11.32 -2.53 8.32
N PRO A 64 11.15 -3.47 9.27
CA PRO A 64 11.25 -4.93 9.14
C PRO A 64 10.03 -5.58 8.46
N ILE A 65 10.24 -6.77 7.88
CA ILE A 65 9.24 -7.51 7.11
C ILE A 65 8.09 -8.06 7.97
N ASP A 66 8.37 -8.35 9.23
CA ASP A 66 7.45 -8.93 10.21
C ASP A 66 6.21 -8.05 10.46
N ILE A 67 6.34 -6.74 10.23
CA ILE A 67 5.24 -5.79 10.45
C ILE A 67 4.14 -5.94 9.38
N MET A 68 4.47 -6.43 8.20
CA MET A 68 3.55 -6.45 7.06
C MET A 68 3.21 -7.86 6.54
N CYS A 69 3.84 -8.90 7.09
CA CYS A 69 3.67 -10.29 6.63
C CYS A 69 2.23 -10.82 6.79
N HIS A 70 1.48 -10.35 7.78
CA HIS A 70 0.11 -10.82 8.05
C HIS A 70 -0.95 -10.13 7.19
N ILE A 71 -0.67 -8.94 6.64
CA ILE A 71 -1.69 -8.17 5.89
C ILE A 71 -2.16 -8.90 4.64
N PRO A 72 -1.29 -9.44 3.76
CA PRO A 72 -1.72 -10.16 2.57
C PRO A 72 -2.61 -11.36 2.90
N GLY A 73 -2.29 -12.11 3.96
CA GLY A 73 -3.10 -13.25 4.39
C GLY A 73 -4.51 -12.84 4.82
N VAL A 74 -4.64 -11.72 5.53
CA VAL A 74 -5.96 -11.15 5.89
C VAL A 74 -6.70 -10.63 4.66
N CYS A 75 -5.99 -10.04 3.70
CA CYS A 75 -6.58 -9.59 2.44
C CYS A 75 -7.14 -10.77 1.62
N GLU A 76 -6.43 -11.89 1.56
CA GLU A 76 -6.88 -13.10 0.85
C GLU A 76 -8.11 -13.73 1.50
N GLN A 77 -8.15 -13.84 2.83
CA GLN A 77 -9.32 -14.35 3.55
C GLN A 77 -10.59 -13.51 3.30
N LYS A 78 -10.43 -12.20 3.08
CA LYS A 78 -11.53 -11.25 2.82
C LYS A 78 -11.80 -11.02 1.33
N GLY A 79 -11.01 -11.61 0.44
CA GLY A 79 -11.12 -11.38 -1.01
C GLY A 79 -10.80 -9.94 -1.44
N LEU A 80 -9.98 -9.20 -0.68
CA LEU A 80 -9.62 -7.82 -1.01
C LEU A 80 -8.43 -7.77 -1.99
N PRO A 81 -8.54 -7.05 -3.11
CA PRO A 81 -7.43 -6.92 -4.05
C PRO A 81 -6.29 -6.12 -3.43
N TYR A 82 -5.07 -6.68 -3.50
CA TYR A 82 -3.86 -6.03 -3.01
C TYR A 82 -2.77 -5.97 -4.09
N VAL A 83 -1.89 -4.97 -4.01
CA VAL A 83 -0.77 -4.80 -4.95
C VAL A 83 0.45 -4.20 -4.28
N TYR A 84 1.63 -4.69 -4.64
CA TYR A 84 2.90 -4.16 -4.14
C TYR A 84 3.50 -3.11 -5.09
N VAL A 85 3.93 -1.99 -4.52
CA VAL A 85 4.70 -0.92 -5.17
C VAL A 85 6.14 -1.01 -4.68
N PRO A 86 7.15 -0.84 -5.55
CA PRO A 86 8.55 -1.07 -5.19
C PRO A 86 9.15 -0.08 -4.18
N SER A 87 8.52 1.07 -3.92
CA SER A 87 9.07 2.09 -3.03
C SER A 87 8.02 2.74 -2.13
N ARG A 88 8.27 2.73 -0.82
CA ARG A 88 7.46 3.39 0.21
C ARG A 88 7.59 4.90 0.14
N GLN A 89 8.77 5.41 -0.22
CA GLN A 89 9.02 6.85 -0.34
C GLN A 89 8.15 7.48 -1.43
N ASP A 90 8.07 6.84 -2.60
CA ASP A 90 7.24 7.32 -3.71
C ASP A 90 5.74 7.34 -3.32
N LEU A 91 5.30 6.37 -2.52
CA LEU A 91 3.93 6.31 -1.99
C LEU A 91 3.66 7.45 -0.99
N GLY A 92 4.54 7.65 0.00
CA GLY A 92 4.41 8.72 0.99
C GLY A 92 4.38 10.11 0.34
N GLN A 93 5.27 10.36 -0.62
CA GLN A 93 5.28 11.61 -1.40
C GLN A 93 3.98 11.82 -2.18
N SER A 94 3.38 10.75 -2.69
CA SER A 94 2.13 10.84 -3.47
C SER A 94 0.93 11.19 -2.59
N ILE A 95 0.93 10.77 -1.33
CA ILE A 95 -0.12 11.04 -0.33
C ILE A 95 0.09 12.43 0.33
N GLY A 96 1.26 13.04 0.17
CA GLY A 96 1.56 14.34 0.77
C GLY A 96 1.86 14.29 2.26
N THR A 97 2.08 13.09 2.81
CA THR A 97 2.57 12.90 4.18
C THR A 97 4.09 12.77 4.17
N LEU A 98 4.76 13.78 4.71
CA LEU A 98 6.22 13.90 4.84
C LEU A 98 6.81 13.05 5.99
N ARG A 99 6.10 12.01 6.43
CA ARG A 99 6.65 11.05 7.41
C ARG A 99 7.18 9.85 6.66
N SER A 100 8.46 9.56 6.85
CA SER A 100 9.00 8.23 6.64
C SER A 100 8.19 7.26 7.51
N ILE A 101 7.28 6.52 6.90
CA ILE A 101 6.61 5.37 7.51
C ILE A 101 7.53 4.17 7.33
#